data_AF-A0A2E8V577-F1
#
_entry.id   AF-A0A2E8V577-F1
#
_cell.length_a   1.000
_cell.length_b   1.000
_cell.length_c   1.000
_cell.angle_alpha   90.00
_cell.angle_beta   90.00
_cell.angle_gamma   90.00
#
_symmetry.space_group_name_H-M   'P 1'
#
loop_
_entity.id
_entity.type
_entity.pdbx_description
1 polymer ?
#
loop_
_entity_poly.entity_id
_entity_poly.type
_entity_poly.pdbx_seq_one_letter_code
_entity_poly.pdbx_strand_id
1 'polypeptide(L)'
;MGDEGLLIIGEEDGSILGWEWQDNLINDVGAFTVQDKMKLDGFVDSVQNVQITDLDDSGYTDLLITSNEQAHWLHTKVLKNKISFPVDENFTLGVFANNNSDKVEFYSINADSNFEIISGEITDEMFALEGLQLYDVPFYIGIFVAILLMVLLYLHSEWYVVNTVGVLVGAGVIVMLGVAFVPTLIIIFMVLAAVYDAWAVYKSKHMLELADTMIGLQLPILLVAPQDKGYSFKDEKVSISDNNPIEPPIVSEVPTKKVKVKKNKEAMFMGLGDVIFPGMLVLSSVQWLDSDYGFKIAMFTLFGGLLGYFTLMTYVARGKAQAGLPLLNGGAIFGYFIGGLIFAGTAIFELGITW
;
A
#
# COMPACT_ATOMS: atom_id res chain seq x y z
N MET A 1 -36.89 -6.04 -21.34
CA MET A 1 -36.43 -5.39 -22.58
C MET A 1 -37.56 -4.45 -22.93
N GLY A 2 -37.32 -3.15 -22.93
CA GLY A 2 -38.32 -2.18 -23.39
C GLY A 2 -38.42 -2.35 -24.89
N ASP A 3 -39.59 -2.72 -25.40
CA ASP A 3 -39.65 -3.42 -26.69
C ASP A 3 -39.60 -2.49 -27.91
N GLU A 4 -39.78 -1.16 -27.80
CA GLU A 4 -39.82 -0.29 -29.00
C GLU A 4 -39.16 1.11 -28.87
N GLY A 5 -39.14 1.75 -27.69
CA GLY A 5 -38.44 3.04 -27.52
C GLY A 5 -38.15 3.45 -26.07
N LEU A 6 -37.21 4.38 -25.91
CA LEU A 6 -36.78 4.94 -24.62
C LEU A 6 -36.74 6.47 -24.71
N LEU A 7 -37.34 7.14 -23.72
CA LEU A 7 -37.25 8.59 -23.51
C LEU A 7 -36.58 8.83 -22.16
N ILE A 8 -35.65 9.79 -22.11
CA ILE A 8 -34.98 10.21 -20.88
C ILE A 8 -35.10 11.72 -20.77
N ILE A 9 -35.47 12.21 -19.59
CA ILE A 9 -35.56 13.63 -19.26
C ILE A 9 -34.83 13.88 -17.94
N GLY A 10 -33.99 14.91 -17.91
CA GLY A 10 -33.41 15.45 -16.68
C GLY A 10 -34.16 16.70 -16.25
N GLU A 11 -34.39 16.83 -14.95
CA GLU A 11 -35.01 17.99 -14.33
C GLU A 11 -33.96 18.80 -13.55
N GLU A 12 -34.21 20.11 -13.41
CA GLU A 12 -33.29 21.05 -12.74
C GLU A 12 -33.07 20.68 -11.26
N ASP A 13 -33.99 19.93 -10.66
CA ASP A 13 -33.93 19.46 -9.27
C ASP A 13 -33.01 18.23 -9.04
N GLY A 14 -32.32 17.76 -10.09
CA GLY A 14 -31.43 16.60 -10.03
C GLY A 14 -32.10 15.29 -10.46
N SER A 15 -33.41 15.28 -10.68
CA SER A 15 -34.17 14.07 -11.04
C SER A 15 -33.92 13.67 -12.49
N ILE A 16 -33.70 12.38 -12.74
CA ILE A 16 -33.52 11.83 -14.09
C ILE A 16 -34.56 10.74 -14.32
N LEU A 17 -35.57 11.05 -15.13
CA LEU A 17 -36.71 10.18 -15.40
C LEU A 17 -36.54 9.51 -16.75
N GLY A 18 -36.75 8.18 -16.77
CA GLY A 18 -36.83 7.40 -18.00
C GLY A 18 -38.24 6.85 -18.22
N TRP A 19 -38.70 6.84 -19.46
CA TRP A 19 -39.90 6.13 -19.88
C TRP A 19 -39.59 5.19 -21.03
N GLU A 20 -40.00 3.94 -20.90
CA GLU A 20 -40.05 2.99 -22.02
C GLU A 20 -41.43 3.11 -22.69
N TRP A 21 -41.45 3.13 -24.02
CA TRP A 21 -42.67 3.18 -24.81
C TRP A 21 -42.87 1.90 -25.64
N GLN A 22 -44.13 1.50 -25.77
CA GLN A 22 -44.62 0.37 -26.56
C GLN A 22 -45.84 0.80 -27.39
N ASP A 23 -45.74 0.73 -28.70
CA ASP A 23 -46.76 1.01 -29.72
C ASP A 23 -47.70 -0.19 -29.94
N ASN A 24 -47.20 -1.41 -29.75
CA ASN A 24 -47.92 -2.63 -30.16
C ASN A 24 -48.96 -3.16 -29.14
N LEU A 25 -49.62 -2.27 -28.40
CA LEU A 25 -50.64 -2.65 -27.42
C LEU A 25 -52.04 -2.53 -28.01
N ILE A 26 -52.82 -3.62 -27.93
CA ILE A 26 -54.17 -3.76 -28.53
C ILE A 26 -55.17 -2.66 -28.07
N ASN A 27 -54.89 -1.93 -26.98
CA ASN A 27 -55.76 -0.89 -26.44
C ASN A 27 -55.01 0.37 -25.93
N ASP A 28 -53.73 0.57 -26.27
CA ASP A 28 -52.85 1.66 -25.76
C ASP A 28 -52.73 1.81 -24.22
N VAL A 29 -53.40 0.95 -23.44
CA VAL A 29 -53.34 0.96 -21.97
C VAL A 29 -51.99 0.43 -21.53
N GLY A 30 -51.14 1.32 -21.02
CA GLY A 30 -49.77 0.98 -20.59
C GLY A 30 -48.69 1.26 -21.65
N ALA A 31 -49.00 2.05 -22.68
CA ALA A 31 -48.04 2.42 -23.73
C ALA A 31 -46.76 3.11 -23.19
N PHE A 32 -46.81 3.75 -22.04
CA PHE A 32 -45.64 4.33 -21.37
C PHE A 32 -45.45 3.71 -19.98
N THR A 33 -44.27 3.15 -19.75
CA THR A 33 -43.87 2.61 -18.45
C THR A 33 -42.66 3.36 -17.92
N VAL A 34 -42.71 3.82 -16.66
CA VAL A 34 -41.58 4.46 -15.99
C VAL A 34 -40.44 3.45 -15.82
N GLN A 35 -39.21 3.90 -16.04
CA GLN A 35 -38.01 3.07 -16.00
C GLN A 35 -37.23 3.26 -14.69
N ASP A 36 -37.52 2.44 -13.69
CA ASP A 36 -36.89 2.51 -12.36
C ASP A 36 -35.50 1.82 -12.25
N LYS A 37 -35.09 1.04 -13.26
CA LYS A 37 -33.86 0.23 -13.19
C LYS A 37 -32.58 1.05 -13.36
N MET A 38 -32.65 2.27 -13.89
CA MET A 38 -31.47 3.13 -14.08
C MET A 38 -30.87 3.58 -12.75
N LYS A 39 -31.70 3.72 -11.69
CA LYS A 39 -31.28 4.14 -10.35
C LYS A 39 -30.39 5.38 -10.35
N LEU A 40 -30.83 6.43 -11.03
CA LEU A 40 -30.12 7.71 -11.15
C LEU A 40 -30.65 8.79 -10.17
N ASP A 41 -31.60 8.43 -9.31
CA ASP A 41 -32.16 9.36 -8.32
C ASP A 41 -31.07 9.88 -7.38
N GLY A 42 -30.92 11.21 -7.32
CA GLY A 42 -29.90 11.86 -6.51
C GLY A 42 -28.47 11.62 -6.97
N PHE A 43 -28.26 11.21 -8.24
CA PHE A 43 -26.91 11.07 -8.80
C PHE A 43 -26.19 12.43 -8.94
N VAL A 44 -26.93 13.49 -9.28
CA VAL A 44 -26.47 14.88 -9.34
C VAL A 44 -27.48 15.79 -8.64
N ASP A 45 -27.03 16.93 -8.14
CA ASP A 45 -27.89 17.91 -7.45
C ASP A 45 -28.77 18.72 -8.41
N SER A 46 -28.31 18.91 -9.65
CA SER A 46 -29.07 19.54 -10.73
C SER A 46 -28.69 18.93 -12.07
N VAL A 47 -29.65 18.89 -12.99
CA VAL A 47 -29.42 18.41 -14.36
C VAL A 47 -29.63 19.56 -15.34
N GLN A 48 -28.57 19.95 -16.05
CA GLN A 48 -28.68 20.90 -17.16
C GLN A 48 -29.00 20.20 -18.47
N ASN A 49 -28.40 19.02 -18.67
CA ASN A 49 -28.49 18.30 -19.94
C ASN A 49 -28.40 16.79 -19.70
N VAL A 50 -29.24 16.04 -20.41
CA VAL A 50 -29.16 14.57 -20.49
C VAL A 50 -29.21 14.15 -21.94
N GLN A 51 -28.25 13.33 -22.34
CA GLN A 51 -28.14 12.82 -23.70
C GLN A 51 -27.79 11.34 -23.70
N ILE A 52 -28.42 10.62 -24.62
CA ILE A 52 -28.00 9.27 -24.98
C ILE A 52 -26.79 9.40 -25.90
N THR A 53 -25.72 8.68 -25.58
CA THR A 53 -24.49 8.66 -26.37
C THR A 53 -24.04 7.23 -26.62
N ASP A 54 -23.19 7.06 -27.62
CA ASP A 54 -22.56 5.78 -27.97
C ASP A 54 -21.10 6.09 -28.29
N LEU A 55 -20.30 6.23 -27.24
CA LEU A 55 -18.89 6.59 -27.34
C LEU A 55 -17.99 5.35 -27.43
N ASP A 56 -18.49 4.17 -27.07
CA ASP A 56 -17.72 2.94 -27.01
C ASP A 56 -18.33 1.79 -27.83
N ASP A 57 -17.55 0.75 -28.09
CA ASP A 57 -17.99 -0.39 -28.90
C ASP A 57 -18.66 -1.50 -28.05
N SER A 58 -19.24 -1.17 -26.88
CA SER A 58 -19.80 -2.19 -25.99
C SER A 58 -21.12 -2.80 -26.47
N GLY A 59 -21.77 -2.15 -27.45
CA GLY A 59 -23.09 -2.53 -27.94
C GLY A 59 -24.21 -2.23 -26.96
N TYR A 60 -23.95 -1.39 -25.95
CA TYR A 60 -24.95 -0.85 -25.03
C TYR A 60 -25.06 0.66 -25.19
N THR A 61 -26.25 1.18 -24.90
CA THR A 61 -26.49 2.61 -24.89
C THR A 61 -25.89 3.25 -23.64
N ASP A 62 -25.10 4.29 -23.84
CA ASP A 62 -24.48 5.06 -22.77
C ASP A 62 -25.22 6.39 -22.56
N LEU A 63 -24.94 7.05 -21.43
CA LEU A 63 -25.64 8.26 -21.03
C LEU A 63 -24.65 9.34 -20.62
N LEU A 64 -24.79 10.52 -21.20
CA LEU A 64 -24.12 11.73 -20.76
C LEU A 64 -25.09 12.56 -19.92
N ILE A 65 -24.73 12.81 -18.66
CA ILE A 65 -25.46 13.69 -17.76
C ILE A 65 -24.55 14.86 -17.42
N THR A 66 -25.02 16.08 -17.66
CA THR A 66 -24.29 17.28 -17.27
C THR A 66 -25.02 18.02 -16.17
N SER A 67 -24.31 18.24 -15.07
CA SER A 67 -24.71 19.10 -13.95
C SER A 67 -24.16 20.52 -14.14
N ASN A 68 -24.41 21.40 -13.17
CA ASN A 68 -23.88 22.77 -13.20
C ASN A 68 -22.34 22.84 -13.12
N GLU A 69 -21.68 21.82 -12.58
CA GLU A 69 -20.24 21.84 -12.34
C GLU A 69 -19.49 20.81 -13.18
N GLN A 70 -20.09 19.65 -13.43
CA GLN A 70 -19.42 18.52 -14.08
C GLN A 70 -20.34 17.79 -15.05
N ALA A 71 -19.74 17.27 -16.12
CA ALA A 71 -20.35 16.28 -16.99
C ALA A 71 -19.86 14.87 -16.62
N HIS A 72 -20.79 13.93 -16.57
CA HIS A 72 -20.57 12.53 -16.23
C HIS A 72 -21.03 11.65 -17.40
N TRP A 73 -20.13 10.80 -17.89
CA TRP A 73 -20.49 9.80 -18.88
C TRP A 73 -20.61 8.44 -18.22
N LEU A 74 -21.85 7.94 -18.23
CA LEU A 74 -22.27 6.69 -17.65
C LEU A 74 -22.31 5.60 -18.72
N HIS A 75 -21.60 4.52 -18.46
CA HIS A 75 -21.34 3.49 -19.44
C HIS A 75 -21.95 2.13 -19.04
N THR A 76 -22.32 1.34 -20.06
CA THR A 76 -22.82 -0.04 -19.96
C THR A 76 -24.22 -0.14 -19.32
N LYS A 77 -24.83 -1.33 -19.32
CA LYS A 77 -26.11 -1.66 -18.64
C LYS A 77 -26.28 -1.15 -17.20
N VAL A 78 -25.18 -0.93 -16.49
CA VAL A 78 -25.17 -0.52 -15.07
C VAL A 78 -25.05 1.00 -14.94
N LEU A 79 -24.84 1.73 -16.05
CA LEU A 79 -24.65 3.18 -16.07
C LEU A 79 -23.55 3.61 -15.09
N LYS A 80 -22.40 2.95 -15.18
CA LYS A 80 -21.26 3.29 -14.34
C LYS A 80 -20.57 4.53 -14.85
N ASN A 81 -20.31 5.48 -13.96
CA ASN A 81 -19.55 6.67 -14.30
C ASN A 81 -18.11 6.30 -14.67
N LYS A 82 -17.77 6.45 -15.95
CA LYS A 82 -16.45 6.12 -16.50
C LYS A 82 -15.58 7.34 -16.72
N ILE A 83 -16.15 8.50 -17.02
CA ILE A 83 -15.39 9.74 -17.15
C ILE A 83 -16.21 10.88 -16.57
N SER A 84 -15.54 11.76 -15.83
CA SER A 84 -16.12 12.99 -15.31
C SER A 84 -15.15 14.13 -15.52
N PHE A 85 -15.65 15.25 -16.02
CA PHE A 85 -14.84 16.44 -16.24
C PHE A 85 -15.65 17.70 -15.92
N PRO A 86 -14.96 18.77 -15.46
CA PRO A 86 -15.62 20.03 -15.18
C PRO A 86 -16.20 20.66 -16.44
N VAL A 87 -17.32 21.35 -16.29
CA VAL A 87 -17.95 22.16 -17.34
C VAL A 87 -18.06 23.62 -16.88
N ASP A 88 -18.14 24.54 -17.83
CA ASP A 88 -18.29 25.97 -17.54
C ASP A 88 -19.69 26.28 -16.99
N GLU A 89 -19.82 27.35 -16.20
CA GLU A 89 -21.10 27.78 -15.62
C GLU A 89 -22.18 28.07 -16.67
N ASN A 90 -21.77 28.47 -17.88
CA ASN A 90 -22.65 28.81 -19.00
C ASN A 90 -22.86 27.65 -19.99
N PHE A 91 -22.56 26.42 -19.57
CA PHE A 91 -22.78 25.23 -20.38
C PHE A 91 -24.25 25.07 -20.79
N THR A 92 -24.48 24.61 -22.02
CA THR A 92 -25.83 24.34 -22.53
C THR A 92 -25.91 22.95 -23.16
N LEU A 93 -24.97 22.61 -24.04
CA LEU A 93 -24.98 21.34 -24.77
C LEU A 93 -23.55 20.80 -24.91
N GLY A 94 -23.41 19.50 -24.77
CA GLY A 94 -22.13 18.81 -24.94
C GLY A 94 -22.28 17.64 -25.90
N VAL A 95 -21.37 17.50 -26.85
CA VAL A 95 -21.42 16.43 -27.86
C VAL A 95 -20.04 15.81 -28.01
N PHE A 96 -19.99 14.48 -28.08
CA PHE A 96 -18.78 13.76 -28.48
C PHE A 96 -18.71 13.68 -30.01
N ALA A 97 -17.58 14.05 -30.58
CA ALA A 97 -17.33 13.90 -32.01
C ALA A 97 -15.86 13.56 -32.27
N ASN A 98 -15.63 12.80 -33.35
CA ASN A 98 -14.29 12.45 -33.76
C ASN A 98 -13.70 13.56 -34.64
N ASN A 99 -12.47 13.96 -34.34
CA ASN A 99 -11.70 14.85 -35.22
C ASN A 99 -11.17 14.06 -36.43
N ASN A 100 -10.65 14.76 -37.43
CA ASN A 100 -10.01 14.22 -38.65
C ASN A 100 -8.84 13.24 -38.39
N SER A 101 -8.41 13.07 -37.14
CA SER A 101 -7.34 12.16 -36.71
C SER A 101 -7.87 10.94 -35.91
N ASP A 102 -9.16 10.64 -36.00
CA ASP A 102 -9.85 9.55 -35.27
C ASP A 102 -9.73 9.64 -33.74
N LYS A 103 -9.45 10.83 -33.22
CA LYS A 103 -9.45 11.14 -31.79
C LYS A 103 -10.82 11.63 -31.37
N VAL A 104 -11.33 11.12 -30.26
CA VAL A 104 -12.59 11.57 -29.66
C VAL A 104 -12.35 12.91 -28.98
N GLU A 105 -13.14 13.92 -29.36
CA GLU A 105 -13.19 15.21 -28.69
C GLU A 105 -14.58 15.44 -28.08
N PHE A 106 -14.61 16.06 -26.91
CA PHE A 106 -15.83 16.61 -26.34
C PHE A 106 -15.96 18.08 -26.73
N TYR A 107 -17.05 18.42 -27.39
CA TYR A 107 -17.41 19.78 -27.76
C TYR A 107 -18.47 20.29 -26.79
N SER A 108 -18.12 21.31 -26.03
CA SER A 108 -19.04 22.06 -25.19
C SER A 108 -19.52 23.30 -25.91
N ILE A 109 -20.83 23.53 -25.87
CA ILE A 109 -21.51 24.70 -26.38
C ILE A 109 -21.96 25.51 -25.17
N ASN A 110 -21.36 26.69 -25.04
CA ASN A 110 -21.66 27.64 -23.97
C ASN A 110 -22.47 28.80 -24.55
N ALA A 111 -23.64 29.05 -23.98
CA ALA A 111 -24.55 30.09 -24.44
C ALA A 111 -24.72 31.15 -23.34
N ASP A 112 -23.80 32.11 -23.32
CA ASP A 112 -23.93 33.33 -22.54
C ASP A 112 -24.39 34.48 -23.46
N SER A 113 -23.62 35.56 -23.56
CA SER A 113 -23.89 36.68 -24.49
C SER A 113 -23.40 36.44 -25.92
N ASN A 114 -22.41 35.56 -26.11
CA ASN A 114 -21.92 35.07 -27.40
C ASN A 114 -21.95 33.54 -27.37
N PHE A 115 -22.18 32.93 -28.54
CA PHE A 115 -22.10 31.48 -28.70
C PHE A 115 -20.64 31.07 -28.86
N GLU A 116 -20.10 30.33 -27.87
CA GLU A 116 -18.73 29.82 -27.88
C GLU A 116 -18.75 28.29 -27.89
N ILE A 117 -17.90 27.70 -28.74
CA ILE A 117 -17.65 26.26 -28.74
C ILE A 117 -16.23 26.04 -28.24
N ILE A 118 -16.11 25.29 -27.14
CA ILE A 118 -14.82 24.87 -26.57
C ILE A 118 -14.72 23.36 -26.74
N SER A 119 -13.57 22.88 -27.21
CA SER A 119 -13.31 21.44 -27.35
C SER A 119 -12.12 20.97 -26.52
N GLY A 120 -12.19 19.71 -26.08
CA GLY A 120 -11.12 19.01 -25.41
C GLY A 120 -10.99 17.57 -25.91
N GLU A 121 -9.77 17.10 -26.10
CA GLU A 121 -9.48 15.70 -26.46
C GLU A 121 -9.72 14.79 -25.25
N ILE A 122 -10.45 13.69 -25.45
CA ILE A 122 -10.60 12.64 -24.46
C ILE A 122 -9.52 11.60 -24.71
N THR A 123 -8.61 11.45 -23.75
CA THR A 123 -7.56 10.44 -23.79
C THR A 123 -7.93 9.24 -22.92
N ASP A 124 -7.34 8.08 -23.22
CA ASP A 124 -7.58 6.85 -22.46
C ASP A 124 -7.24 6.98 -20.97
N GLU A 125 -6.33 7.90 -20.62
CA GLU A 125 -5.91 8.19 -19.25
C GLU A 125 -6.99 8.90 -18.42
N MET A 126 -8.01 9.48 -19.07
CA MET A 126 -9.11 10.17 -18.38
C MET A 126 -10.21 9.22 -17.90
N PHE A 127 -10.25 7.98 -18.41
CA PHE A 127 -11.24 7.00 -17.97
C PHE A 127 -10.89 6.45 -16.58
N ALA A 128 -11.92 6.26 -15.77
CA ALA A 128 -11.82 5.62 -14.48
C ALA A 128 -11.25 4.20 -14.65
N LEU A 129 -10.20 3.91 -13.86
CA LEU A 129 -9.56 2.61 -13.86
C LEU A 129 -10.55 1.54 -13.37
N GLU A 130 -10.84 0.55 -14.20
CA GLU A 130 -11.67 -0.60 -13.83
C GLU A 130 -10.86 -1.90 -13.87
N GLY A 131 -11.16 -2.82 -12.96
CA GLY A 131 -10.61 -4.17 -12.95
C GLY A 131 -9.15 -4.26 -12.52
N LEU A 132 -8.51 -5.37 -12.91
CA LEU A 132 -7.11 -5.65 -12.56
C LEU A 132 -6.18 -4.97 -13.56
N GLN A 133 -5.54 -3.90 -13.12
CA GLN A 133 -4.57 -3.14 -13.92
C GLN A 133 -3.19 -3.81 -13.83
N LEU A 134 -2.97 -4.82 -14.68
CA LEU A 134 -1.66 -5.44 -14.82
C LEU A 134 -0.85 -4.66 -15.86
N TYR A 135 0.03 -3.78 -15.39
CA TYR A 135 1.03 -3.19 -16.26
C TYR A 135 1.99 -4.28 -16.74
N ASP A 136 1.96 -4.58 -18.05
CA ASP A 136 2.71 -5.69 -18.64
C ASP A 136 4.18 -5.69 -18.20
N VAL A 137 4.87 -4.57 -18.41
CA VAL A 137 6.32 -4.48 -18.16
C VAL A 137 6.67 -4.66 -16.66
N PRO A 138 6.11 -3.87 -15.71
CA PRO A 138 6.33 -4.09 -14.28
C PRO A 138 5.93 -5.50 -13.80
N PHE A 139 4.83 -6.05 -14.33
CA PHE A 139 4.33 -7.36 -13.93
C PHE A 139 5.31 -8.48 -14.30
N TYR A 140 5.78 -8.53 -15.55
CA TYR A 140 6.73 -9.55 -15.98
C TYR A 140 8.08 -9.43 -15.25
N ILE A 141 8.57 -8.21 -15.03
CA ILE A 141 9.80 -7.97 -14.26
C ILE A 141 9.62 -8.45 -12.82
N GLY A 142 8.51 -8.10 -12.18
CA GLY A 142 8.21 -8.48 -10.80
C GLY A 142 8.17 -10.01 -10.62
N ILE A 143 7.44 -10.72 -11.49
CA ILE A 143 7.38 -12.19 -11.48
C ILE A 143 8.76 -12.80 -11.70
N PHE A 144 9.50 -12.31 -12.69
CA PHE A 144 10.83 -12.84 -12.99
C PHE A 144 11.78 -12.70 -11.80
N VAL A 145 11.85 -11.51 -11.17
CA VAL A 145 12.68 -11.26 -10.00
C VAL A 145 12.23 -12.12 -8.81
N ALA A 146 10.93 -12.26 -8.57
CA ALA A 146 10.41 -13.08 -7.47
C ALA A 146 10.80 -14.56 -7.61
N ILE A 147 10.63 -15.13 -8.82
CA ILE A 147 11.02 -16.52 -9.10
C ILE A 147 12.54 -16.69 -8.95
N LEU A 148 13.33 -15.76 -9.51
CA LEU A 148 14.78 -15.80 -9.42
C LEU A 148 15.27 -15.79 -7.97
N LEU A 149 14.74 -14.91 -7.13
CA LEU A 149 15.10 -14.83 -5.71
C LEU A 149 14.65 -16.07 -4.93
N MET A 150 13.48 -16.64 -5.26
CA MET A 150 12.99 -17.87 -4.65
C MET A 150 13.90 -19.06 -4.98
N VAL A 151 14.31 -19.22 -6.24
CA VAL A 151 15.25 -20.27 -6.67
C VAL A 151 16.62 -20.05 -6.02
N LEU A 152 17.10 -18.80 -5.96
CA LEU A 152 18.38 -18.47 -5.34
C LEU A 152 18.39 -18.82 -3.84
N LEU A 153 17.31 -18.52 -3.11
CA LEU A 153 17.18 -18.92 -1.71
C LEU A 153 17.16 -20.43 -1.51
N TYR A 154 16.52 -21.17 -2.43
CA TYR A 154 16.44 -22.63 -2.36
C TYR A 154 17.80 -23.31 -2.60
N LEU A 155 18.57 -22.86 -3.60
CA LEU A 155 19.85 -23.46 -3.96
C LEU A 155 21.03 -22.94 -3.12
N HIS A 156 21.05 -21.63 -2.87
CA HIS A 156 22.12 -20.90 -2.22
C HIS A 156 21.59 -20.09 -1.03
N SER A 157 21.23 -20.79 0.04
CA SER A 157 20.88 -20.19 1.34
C SER A 157 22.13 -19.67 2.08
N GLU A 158 22.89 -18.79 1.41
CA GLU A 158 24.03 -18.08 2.00
C GLU A 158 23.53 -16.80 2.69
N TRP A 159 24.24 -16.35 3.73
CA TRP A 159 23.78 -15.26 4.60
C TRP A 159 23.51 -13.95 3.84
N TYR A 160 24.30 -13.63 2.82
CA TYR A 160 24.09 -12.42 2.01
C TYR A 160 22.86 -12.54 1.10
N VAL A 161 22.53 -13.75 0.63
CA VAL A 161 21.30 -13.99 -0.16
C VAL A 161 20.09 -13.77 0.73
N VAL A 162 20.09 -14.36 1.92
CA VAL A 162 19.00 -14.20 2.90
C VAL A 162 18.81 -12.73 3.27
N ASN A 163 19.90 -12.01 3.55
CA ASN A 163 19.81 -10.59 3.88
C ASN A 163 19.35 -9.73 2.71
N THR A 164 19.79 -10.02 1.48
CA THR A 164 19.35 -9.26 0.29
C THR A 164 17.86 -9.43 0.05
N VAL A 165 17.35 -10.67 0.12
CA VAL A 165 15.90 -10.91 -0.01
C VAL A 165 15.14 -10.31 1.17
N GLY A 166 15.65 -10.45 2.39
CA GLY A 166 15.04 -9.87 3.58
C GLY A 166 14.94 -8.35 3.51
N VAL A 167 15.99 -7.65 3.05
CA VAL A 167 15.96 -6.19 2.86
C VAL A 167 14.98 -5.81 1.74
N LEU A 168 14.93 -6.55 0.63
CA LEU A 168 14.00 -6.27 -0.47
C LEU A 168 12.54 -6.44 -0.03
N VAL A 169 12.21 -7.55 0.64
CA VAL A 169 10.87 -7.82 1.16
C VAL A 169 10.51 -6.81 2.25
N GLY A 170 11.43 -6.53 3.17
CA GLY A 170 11.26 -5.52 4.21
C GLY A 170 10.98 -4.14 3.63
N ALA A 171 11.73 -3.71 2.60
CA ALA A 171 11.51 -2.46 1.90
C ALA A 171 10.12 -2.41 1.24
N GLY A 172 9.68 -3.50 0.60
CA GLY A 172 8.33 -3.60 0.02
C GLY A 172 7.23 -3.44 1.07
N VAL A 173 7.37 -4.11 2.22
CA VAL A 173 6.41 -3.98 3.34
C VAL A 173 6.44 -2.57 3.93
N ILE A 174 7.63 -1.97 4.11
CA ILE A 174 7.79 -0.60 4.61
C ILE A 174 7.09 0.40 3.69
N VAL A 175 7.24 0.27 2.36
CA VAL A 175 6.56 1.13 1.37
C VAL A 175 5.06 0.93 1.43
N MET A 176 4.59 -0.32 1.39
CA MET A 176 3.16 -0.64 1.40
C MET A 176 2.45 -0.09 2.65
N LEU A 177 3.00 -0.37 3.84
CA LEU A 177 2.38 0.03 5.10
C LEU A 177 2.68 1.49 5.46
N GLY A 178 3.84 2.01 5.09
CA GLY A 178 4.26 3.38 5.38
C GLY A 178 3.48 4.43 4.59
N VAL A 179 3.06 4.13 3.36
CA VAL A 179 2.15 5.00 2.59
C VAL A 179 0.73 4.92 3.15
N ALA A 180 0.28 3.73 3.55
CA ALA A 180 -1.09 3.50 3.98
C ALA A 180 -1.44 4.11 5.35
N PHE A 181 -0.51 4.09 6.31
CA PHE A 181 -0.78 4.54 7.67
C PHE A 181 -0.25 5.96 7.95
N VAL A 182 -1.05 6.74 8.69
CA VAL A 182 -0.67 8.06 9.21
C VAL A 182 0.40 7.90 10.32
N PRO A 183 1.38 8.83 10.45
CA PRO A 183 2.50 8.69 11.38
C PRO A 183 2.07 8.43 12.83
N THR A 184 1.01 9.11 13.27
CA THR A 184 0.41 8.94 14.61
C THR A 184 0.03 7.49 14.90
N LEU A 185 -0.63 6.81 13.96
CA LEU A 185 -1.08 5.44 14.15
C LEU A 185 0.10 4.49 14.26
N ILE A 186 1.16 4.73 13.47
CA ILE A 186 2.41 3.98 13.54
C ILE A 186 3.08 4.18 14.90
N ILE A 187 3.12 5.41 15.43
CA ILE A 187 3.69 5.69 16.76
C ILE A 187 2.95 4.91 17.85
N ILE A 188 1.61 4.88 17.81
CA ILE A 188 0.80 4.09 18.76
C ILE A 188 1.18 2.61 18.66
N PHE A 189 1.23 2.06 17.46
CA PHE A 189 1.63 0.66 17.25
C PHE A 189 3.05 0.39 17.77
N MET A 190 4.00 1.28 17.50
CA MET A 190 5.39 1.16 17.94
C MET A 190 5.54 1.21 19.46
N VAL A 191 4.75 2.05 20.15
CA VAL A 191 4.71 2.11 21.61
C VAL A 191 4.13 0.82 22.18
N LEU A 192 3.01 0.31 21.62
CA LEU A 192 2.43 -0.96 22.05
C LEU A 192 3.40 -2.12 21.86
N ALA A 193 4.06 -2.21 20.72
CA ALA A 193 5.07 -3.23 20.42
C ALA A 193 6.27 -3.13 21.38
N ALA A 194 6.75 -1.92 21.67
CA ALA A 194 7.82 -1.69 22.63
C ALA A 194 7.42 -2.12 24.05
N VAL A 195 6.22 -1.76 24.51
CA VAL A 195 5.73 -2.17 25.84
C VAL A 195 5.58 -3.69 25.92
N TYR A 196 5.08 -4.33 24.87
CA TYR A 196 4.97 -5.78 24.78
C TYR A 196 6.34 -6.47 24.88
N ASP A 197 7.33 -6.03 24.10
CA ASP A 197 8.69 -6.58 24.12
C ASP A 197 9.37 -6.39 25.48
N ALA A 198 9.26 -5.19 26.07
CA ALA A 198 9.77 -4.92 27.41
C ALA A 198 9.10 -5.81 28.47
N TRP A 199 7.79 -5.99 28.40
CA TRP A 199 7.05 -6.86 29.32
C TRP A 199 7.47 -8.32 29.16
N ALA A 200 7.60 -8.80 27.92
CA ALA A 200 8.04 -10.16 27.62
C ALA A 200 9.45 -10.43 28.16
N VAL A 201 10.40 -9.53 27.95
CA VAL A 201 11.80 -9.70 28.37
C VAL A 201 11.97 -9.58 29.88
N TYR A 202 11.40 -8.54 30.52
CA TYR A 202 11.67 -8.26 31.94
C TYR A 202 10.77 -9.00 32.92
N LYS A 203 9.49 -9.21 32.58
CA LYS A 203 8.51 -9.78 33.51
C LYS A 203 8.27 -11.27 33.26
N SER A 204 8.15 -11.70 32.00
CA SER A 204 7.82 -13.09 31.73
C SER A 204 9.02 -14.02 31.87
N LYS A 205 10.24 -13.58 31.56
CA LYS A 205 11.46 -14.42 31.44
C LYS A 205 11.29 -15.71 30.61
N HIS A 206 10.13 -15.94 30.00
CA HIS A 206 9.74 -17.17 29.31
C HIS A 206 10.52 -17.35 27.99
N MET A 207 11.12 -16.27 27.47
CA MET A 207 12.03 -16.33 26.33
C MET A 207 13.36 -17.02 26.66
N LEU A 208 13.78 -17.06 27.93
CA LEU A 208 14.97 -17.81 28.38
C LEU A 208 14.68 -19.31 28.54
N GLU A 209 13.44 -19.70 28.87
CA GLU A 209 13.00 -21.11 28.88
C GLU A 209 12.63 -21.62 27.46
N LEU A 210 12.22 -20.72 26.55
CA LEU A 210 12.01 -21.06 25.14
C LEU A 210 13.32 -21.29 24.38
N ALA A 211 14.45 -20.70 24.80
CA ALA A 211 15.74 -21.01 24.18
C ALA A 211 16.12 -22.50 24.33
N ASP A 212 15.74 -23.14 25.45
CA ASP A 212 15.96 -24.58 25.72
C ASP A 212 14.96 -25.50 25.00
N THR A 213 13.85 -24.98 24.47
CA THR A 213 12.80 -25.77 23.76
C THR A 213 12.67 -25.42 22.27
N MET A 214 13.15 -24.26 21.82
CA MET A 214 13.10 -23.80 20.42
C MET A 214 14.34 -24.16 19.59
N ILE A 215 15.30 -24.91 20.14
CA ILE A 215 16.32 -25.63 19.33
C ILE A 215 15.65 -26.58 18.31
N GLY A 216 14.38 -26.95 18.51
CA GLY A 216 13.61 -27.80 17.60
C GLY A 216 12.75 -27.11 16.53
N LEU A 217 12.59 -25.77 16.53
CA LEU A 217 11.69 -25.10 15.59
C LEU A 217 12.46 -24.17 14.63
N GLN A 218 12.82 -24.73 13.48
CA GLN A 218 13.47 -24.08 12.34
C GLN A 218 12.54 -23.07 11.64
N LEU A 219 12.33 -21.89 12.22
CA LEU A 219 11.59 -20.81 11.54
C LEU A 219 12.57 -19.75 10.97
N PRO A 220 12.73 -19.66 9.64
CA PRO A 220 13.63 -18.70 9.01
C PRO A 220 12.97 -17.32 8.96
N ILE A 221 13.07 -16.55 10.05
CA ILE A 221 12.49 -15.19 10.15
C ILE A 221 13.55 -14.18 10.65
N LEU A 222 14.84 -14.49 10.54
CA LEU A 222 15.91 -13.73 11.16
C LEU A 222 16.93 -13.26 10.12
N LEU A 223 17.23 -11.96 10.11
CA LEU A 223 18.37 -11.39 9.38
C LEU A 223 19.65 -11.78 10.12
N VAL A 224 20.67 -12.21 9.36
CA VAL A 224 21.89 -12.80 9.91
C VAL A 224 23.06 -11.86 9.67
N ALA A 225 23.64 -11.30 10.73
CA ALA A 225 24.87 -10.53 10.63
C ALA A 225 26.08 -11.40 11.04
N PRO A 226 26.85 -11.96 10.09
CA PRO A 226 28.05 -12.74 10.43
C PRO A 226 29.16 -11.83 10.97
N GLN A 227 29.81 -12.25 12.06
CA GLN A 227 30.95 -11.51 12.61
C GLN A 227 32.29 -11.88 11.95
N ASP A 228 32.34 -12.93 11.12
CA ASP A 228 33.53 -13.39 10.41
C ASP A 228 33.24 -13.70 8.92
N LYS A 229 34.20 -13.36 8.03
CA LYS A 229 34.07 -13.51 6.56
C LYS A 229 33.98 -14.96 6.06
N GLY A 230 34.25 -15.95 6.92
CA GLY A 230 34.22 -17.38 6.58
C GLY A 230 32.98 -18.12 7.07
N TYR A 231 31.94 -17.41 7.51
CA TYR A 231 30.75 -18.01 8.09
C TYR A 231 29.79 -18.54 7.01
N SER A 232 29.44 -19.83 7.13
CA SER A 232 28.56 -20.57 6.22
C SER A 232 27.33 -21.06 7.00
N PHE A 233 26.15 -20.56 6.64
CA PHE A 233 24.87 -20.89 7.29
C PHE A 233 24.48 -22.36 7.11
N LYS A 234 25.09 -23.07 6.15
CA LYS A 234 24.85 -24.50 5.89
C LYS A 234 25.48 -25.39 6.97
N ASP A 235 26.63 -25.00 7.52
CA ASP A 235 27.38 -25.83 8.46
C ASP A 235 26.79 -25.77 9.89
N GLU A 236 26.17 -24.65 10.27
CA GLU A 236 25.52 -24.52 11.58
C GLU A 236 24.17 -25.24 11.64
N LYS A 237 23.46 -25.39 10.50
CA LYS A 237 22.27 -26.26 10.39
C LYS A 237 22.59 -27.73 10.65
N VAL A 238 23.82 -28.18 10.37
CA VAL A 238 24.25 -29.57 10.59
C VAL A 238 24.63 -29.81 12.05
N SER A 239 25.30 -28.86 12.72
CA SER A 239 25.67 -29.00 14.14
C SER A 239 24.48 -29.03 15.12
N ILE A 240 23.30 -28.58 14.69
CA ILE A 240 22.06 -28.62 15.48
C ILE A 240 21.38 -30.01 15.37
N SER A 241 21.77 -30.85 14.41
CA SER A 241 21.06 -32.07 14.05
C SER A 241 21.67 -33.39 14.56
N ASP A 242 22.87 -33.38 15.17
CA ASP A 242 23.52 -34.58 15.71
C ASP A 242 23.34 -34.71 17.24
N ASN A 243 22.18 -35.25 17.65
CA ASN A 243 21.98 -35.78 18.99
C ASN A 243 22.43 -37.25 19.06
N ASN A 244 23.73 -37.49 19.33
CA ASN A 244 24.16 -38.79 19.87
C ASN A 244 24.46 -38.65 21.37
N PRO A 245 23.89 -39.50 22.25
CA PRO A 245 24.15 -39.45 23.68
C PRO A 245 25.62 -39.76 23.99
N ILE A 246 26.22 -38.93 24.83
CA ILE A 246 27.59 -39.10 25.33
C ILE A 246 27.58 -40.19 26.41
N GLU A 247 28.11 -41.38 26.11
CA GLU A 247 28.53 -42.34 27.14
C GLU A 247 29.76 -41.82 27.91
N PRO A 248 29.85 -42.03 29.24
CA PRO A 248 30.92 -41.47 30.07
C PRO A 248 32.30 -42.10 29.78
N PRO A 249 33.40 -41.37 30.06
CA PRO A 249 34.70 -41.61 29.43
C PRO A 249 35.48 -42.75 30.08
N ILE A 250 36.10 -43.59 29.23
CA ILE A 250 37.19 -44.48 29.65
C ILE A 250 38.49 -43.69 29.53
N VAL A 251 39.19 -43.59 30.66
CA VAL A 251 40.48 -42.89 30.81
C VAL A 251 41.55 -43.59 29.98
N SER A 252 42.22 -42.85 29.09
CA SER A 252 43.54 -43.21 28.54
C SER A 252 44.33 -41.92 28.28
N GLU A 253 45.44 -41.78 29.01
CA GLU A 253 46.34 -40.64 29.01
C GLU A 253 47.28 -40.65 27.80
N VAL A 254 47.24 -39.62 26.93
CA VAL A 254 48.39 -39.17 26.11
C VAL A 254 48.24 -37.66 25.82
N PRO A 255 49.29 -36.82 25.99
CA PRO A 255 49.16 -35.37 25.90
C PRO A 255 49.29 -34.88 24.46
N THR A 256 48.29 -34.15 23.94
CA THR A 256 48.46 -33.39 22.70
C THR A 256 47.89 -31.97 22.80
N LYS A 257 48.78 -31.02 22.49
CA LYS A 257 48.60 -29.59 22.17
C LYS A 257 47.21 -28.99 22.43
N LYS A 258 47.17 -28.04 23.37
CA LYS A 258 46.09 -27.05 23.53
C LYS A 258 45.93 -26.22 22.25
N VAL A 259 45.11 -26.70 21.31
CA VAL A 259 44.50 -25.84 20.30
C VAL A 259 43.47 -25.00 21.04
N LYS A 260 43.73 -23.70 21.17
CA LYS A 260 42.73 -22.74 21.65
C LYS A 260 41.58 -22.75 20.62
N VAL A 261 40.51 -23.46 20.93
CA VAL A 261 39.24 -23.30 20.22
C VAL A 261 38.81 -21.85 20.45
N LYS A 262 38.97 -21.01 19.42
CA LYS A 262 38.34 -19.68 19.37
C LYS A 262 36.85 -19.94 19.48
N LYS A 263 36.25 -19.47 20.57
CA LYS A 263 34.79 -19.44 20.74
C LYS A 263 34.24 -18.60 19.58
N ASN A 264 33.70 -19.25 18.55
CA ASN A 264 33.03 -18.57 17.44
C ASN A 264 31.96 -17.67 18.07
N LYS A 265 32.05 -16.36 17.83
CA LYS A 265 31.04 -15.43 18.28
C LYS A 265 29.78 -15.70 17.46
N GLU A 266 28.75 -16.13 18.17
CA GLU A 266 27.42 -16.47 17.67
C GLU A 266 26.91 -15.40 16.70
N ALA A 267 26.32 -15.84 15.58
CA ALA A 267 25.68 -14.95 14.63
C ALA A 267 24.53 -14.21 15.32
N MET A 268 24.48 -12.89 15.16
CA MET A 268 23.40 -12.10 15.74
C MET A 268 22.21 -12.14 14.79
N PHE A 269 21.12 -12.72 15.29
CA PHE A 269 19.84 -12.79 14.62
C PHE A 269 19.01 -11.57 15.01
N MET A 270 18.64 -10.75 14.03
CA MET A 270 17.73 -9.61 14.23
C MET A 270 16.39 -9.91 13.55
N GLY A 271 15.29 -9.62 14.23
CA GLY A 271 13.96 -9.74 13.64
C GLY A 271 13.80 -8.72 12.51
N LEU A 272 13.34 -9.17 11.34
CA LEU A 272 13.06 -8.27 10.21
C LEU A 272 12.02 -7.19 10.58
N GLY A 273 11.10 -7.51 11.49
CA GLY A 273 10.13 -6.55 12.05
C GLY A 273 10.75 -5.35 12.76
N ASP A 274 11.91 -5.51 13.40
CA ASP A 274 12.60 -4.45 14.14
C ASP A 274 13.10 -3.31 13.23
N VAL A 275 13.33 -3.62 11.95
CA VAL A 275 13.71 -2.64 10.91
C VAL A 275 12.46 -2.06 10.23
N ILE A 276 11.40 -2.86 10.09
CA ILE A 276 10.15 -2.40 9.47
C ILE A 276 9.51 -1.28 10.27
N PHE A 277 9.39 -1.41 11.60
CA PHE A 277 8.65 -0.42 12.42
C PHE A 277 9.22 1.01 12.32
N PRO A 278 10.53 1.24 12.56
CA PRO A 278 11.13 2.55 12.30
C PRO A 278 11.02 2.99 10.84
N GLY A 279 11.20 2.06 9.88
CA GLY A 279 11.13 2.37 8.45
C GLY A 279 9.76 2.86 7.99
N MET A 280 8.68 2.26 8.49
CA MET A 280 7.31 2.70 8.22
C MET A 280 7.08 4.13 8.70
N LEU A 281 7.56 4.48 9.91
CA LEU A 281 7.43 5.83 10.45
C LEU A 281 8.17 6.87 9.58
N VAL A 282 9.35 6.52 9.07
CA VAL A 282 10.13 7.38 8.17
C VAL A 282 9.37 7.66 6.88
N LEU A 283 8.84 6.64 6.21
CA LEU A 283 8.09 6.84 4.95
C LEU A 283 6.76 7.56 5.17
N SER A 284 6.03 7.19 6.22
CA SER A 284 4.77 7.84 6.57
C SER A 284 4.96 9.32 6.84
N SER A 285 6.08 9.72 7.46
CA SER A 285 6.43 11.13 7.66
C SER A 285 6.65 11.89 6.35
N VAL A 286 7.14 11.23 5.30
CA VAL A 286 7.30 11.87 3.98
C VAL A 286 5.96 11.98 3.26
N GLN A 287 5.09 10.97 3.40
CA GLN A 287 3.82 10.89 2.69
C GLN A 287 2.73 11.79 3.27
N TRP A 288 2.65 11.90 4.60
CA TRP A 288 1.52 12.53 5.30
C TRP A 288 1.82 13.91 5.86
N LEU A 289 3.08 14.30 5.99
CA LEU A 289 3.45 15.66 6.40
C LEU A 289 3.69 16.52 5.16
N ASP A 290 3.57 17.84 5.32
CA ASP A 290 3.84 18.78 4.24
C ASP A 290 5.26 18.62 3.70
N SER A 291 5.39 18.75 2.38
CA SER A 291 6.63 18.57 1.62
C SER A 291 7.81 19.40 2.14
N ASP A 292 7.55 20.58 2.70
CA ASP A 292 8.57 21.50 3.21
C ASP A 292 9.34 20.96 4.44
N TYR A 293 8.69 20.15 5.27
CA TYR A 293 9.27 19.62 6.51
C TYR A 293 9.21 18.09 6.63
N GLY A 294 8.33 17.40 5.90
CA GLY A 294 8.16 15.95 5.95
C GLY A 294 9.47 15.19 5.69
N PHE A 295 10.22 15.57 4.65
CA PHE A 295 11.52 14.96 4.34
C PHE A 295 12.56 15.20 5.46
N LYS A 296 12.58 16.40 6.05
CA LYS A 296 13.52 16.75 7.12
C LYS A 296 13.21 15.92 8.38
N ILE A 297 11.93 15.82 8.75
CA ILE A 297 11.46 15.04 9.91
C ILE A 297 11.75 13.54 9.69
N ALA A 298 11.55 13.04 8.47
CA ALA A 298 11.87 11.66 8.11
C ALA A 298 13.37 11.35 8.30
N MET A 299 14.26 12.26 7.92
CA MET A 299 15.71 12.11 8.13
C MET A 299 16.10 12.12 9.61
N PHE A 300 15.50 12.99 10.42
CA PHE A 300 15.70 12.99 11.87
C PHE A 300 15.18 11.70 12.53
N THR A 301 14.04 11.19 12.07
CA THR A 301 13.47 9.91 12.50
C THR A 301 14.40 8.74 12.18
N LEU A 302 14.93 8.70 10.95
CA LEU A 302 15.91 7.69 10.51
C LEU A 302 17.17 7.74 11.36
N PHE A 303 17.70 8.94 11.60
CA PHE A 303 18.88 9.12 12.45
C PHE A 303 18.63 8.67 13.90
N GLY A 304 17.46 8.99 14.45
CA GLY A 304 17.05 8.52 15.78
C GLY A 304 16.95 7.00 15.86
N GLY A 305 16.38 6.35 14.84
CA GLY A 305 16.32 4.89 14.73
C GLY A 305 17.70 4.25 14.65
N LEU A 306 18.61 4.82 13.85
CA LEU A 306 20.00 4.35 13.73
C LEU A 306 20.78 4.49 15.05
N LEU A 307 20.57 5.60 15.78
CA LEU A 307 21.17 5.81 17.09
C LEU A 307 20.62 4.81 18.12
N GLY A 308 19.32 4.51 18.06
CA GLY A 308 18.68 3.43 18.82
C GLY A 308 19.34 2.08 18.55
N TYR A 309 19.52 1.72 17.26
CA TYR A 309 20.22 0.50 16.86
C TYR A 309 21.66 0.44 17.37
N PHE A 310 22.43 1.51 17.20
CA PHE A 310 23.82 1.57 17.67
C PHE A 310 23.93 1.38 19.19
N THR A 311 23.00 2.00 19.93
CA THR A 311 22.92 1.85 21.39
C THR A 311 22.60 0.41 21.77
N LEU A 312 21.66 -0.24 21.06
CA LEU A 312 21.28 -1.64 21.31
C LEU A 312 22.48 -2.56 21.08
N MET A 313 23.14 -2.40 19.94
CA MET A 313 24.30 -3.22 19.57
C MET A 313 25.45 -3.07 20.57
N THR A 314 25.63 -1.87 21.12
CA THR A 314 26.63 -1.62 22.17
C THR A 314 26.30 -2.36 23.47
N TYR A 315 25.02 -2.44 23.87
CA TYR A 315 24.61 -3.20 25.05
C TYR A 315 24.70 -4.71 24.85
N VAL A 316 24.28 -5.21 23.69
CA VAL A 316 24.39 -6.63 23.33
C VAL A 316 25.86 -7.06 23.28
N ALA A 317 26.74 -6.23 22.70
CA ALA A 317 28.19 -6.49 22.68
C ALA A 317 28.82 -6.55 24.09
N ARG A 318 28.17 -5.96 25.11
CA ARG A 318 28.56 -6.03 26.52
C ARG A 318 27.98 -7.24 27.26
N GLY A 319 27.25 -8.12 26.57
CA GLY A 319 26.75 -9.40 27.10
C GLY A 319 25.50 -9.29 27.96
N LYS A 320 24.75 -8.18 27.90
CA LYS A 320 23.46 -8.04 28.57
C LYS A 320 22.34 -8.23 27.56
N ALA A 321 21.51 -9.26 27.75
CA ALA A 321 20.28 -9.44 26.97
C ALA A 321 19.31 -8.29 27.31
N GLN A 322 18.83 -7.59 26.30
CA GLN A 322 17.97 -6.42 26.44
C GLN A 322 16.86 -6.45 25.40
N ALA A 323 15.70 -5.89 25.75
CA ALA A 323 14.58 -5.72 24.83
C ALA A 323 15.01 -4.83 23.66
N GLY A 324 14.87 -5.33 22.43
CA GLY A 324 15.35 -4.67 21.22
C GLY A 324 14.40 -3.58 20.73
N LEU A 325 13.11 -3.89 20.69
CA LEU A 325 12.08 -3.00 20.16
C LEU A 325 11.94 -1.69 20.95
N PRO A 326 12.01 -1.64 22.30
CA PRO A 326 11.94 -0.39 23.03
C PRO A 326 13.01 0.63 22.65
N LEU A 327 14.23 0.16 22.39
CA LEU A 327 15.34 1.05 22.10
C LEU A 327 15.33 1.52 20.64
N LEU A 328 14.97 0.63 19.72
CA LEU A 328 14.83 0.92 18.29
C LEU A 328 13.62 1.83 18.01
N ASN A 329 12.44 1.40 18.45
CA ASN A 329 11.22 2.18 18.29
C ASN A 329 11.30 3.49 19.07
N GLY A 330 11.81 3.45 20.31
CA GLY A 330 12.00 4.64 21.12
C GLY A 330 12.96 5.65 20.49
N GLY A 331 14.08 5.19 19.91
CA GLY A 331 15.02 6.05 19.20
C GLY A 331 14.41 6.72 17.97
N ALA A 332 13.65 5.96 17.17
CA ALA A 332 12.97 6.49 15.99
C ALA A 332 11.88 7.51 16.37
N ILE A 333 11.03 7.17 17.35
CA ILE A 333 9.99 8.08 17.86
C ILE A 333 10.61 9.36 18.44
N PHE A 334 11.72 9.24 19.17
CA PHE A 334 12.42 10.40 19.70
C PHE A 334 12.98 11.30 18.59
N GLY A 335 13.55 10.70 17.54
CA GLY A 335 13.98 11.41 16.33
C GLY A 335 12.82 12.14 15.64
N TYR A 336 11.66 11.48 15.53
CA TYR A 336 10.44 12.07 14.97
C TYR A 336 9.98 13.29 15.77
N PHE A 337 9.91 13.19 17.10
CA PHE A 337 9.50 14.33 17.94
C PHE A 337 10.50 15.48 17.92
N ILE A 338 11.81 15.22 17.92
CA ILE A 338 12.83 16.27 17.81
C ILE A 338 12.72 16.97 16.45
N GLY A 339 12.69 16.21 15.36
CA GLY A 339 12.57 16.78 14.01
C GLY A 339 11.27 17.56 13.88
N GLY A 340 10.17 16.99 14.35
CA GLY A 340 8.86 17.62 14.36
C GLY A 340 8.83 18.95 15.11
N LEU A 341 9.39 18.99 16.32
CA LEU A 341 9.38 20.20 17.15
C LEU A 341 10.26 21.31 16.55
N ILE A 342 11.35 20.96 15.88
CA ILE A 342 12.25 21.92 15.23
C ILE A 342 11.64 22.51 13.95
N PHE A 343 10.99 21.68 13.11
CA PHE A 343 10.56 22.11 11.77
C PHE A 343 9.07 22.42 11.64
N ALA A 344 8.21 21.70 12.38
CA ALA A 344 6.75 21.82 12.29
C ALA A 344 6.10 22.38 13.58
N GLY A 345 6.85 22.49 14.68
CA GLY A 345 6.35 23.08 15.93
C GLY A 345 5.25 22.22 16.58
N THR A 346 4.10 22.83 16.88
CA THR A 346 2.95 22.13 17.51
C THR A 346 2.07 21.37 16.52
N ALA A 347 2.21 21.61 15.20
CA ALA A 347 1.38 20.99 14.17
C ALA A 347 1.54 19.45 14.11
N ILE A 348 2.66 18.91 14.59
CA ILE A 348 2.89 17.46 14.68
C ILE A 348 1.98 16.74 15.70
N PHE A 349 1.34 17.52 16.60
CA PHE A 349 0.40 17.00 17.59
C PHE A 349 -1.05 17.20 17.18
N GLU A 350 -1.31 17.83 16.04
CA GLU A 350 -2.63 17.77 15.39
C GLU A 350 -2.77 16.36 14.81
N LEU A 351 -3.11 15.43 15.70
CA LEU A 351 -3.67 14.15 15.36
C LEU A 351 -4.79 14.49 14.38
N GLY A 352 -4.69 14.08 13.12
CA GLY A 352 -5.68 14.34 12.06
C GLY A 352 -7.07 13.72 12.32
N ILE A 353 -7.47 13.65 13.58
CA ILE A 353 -8.80 13.41 14.11
C ILE A 353 -9.53 14.74 14.04
N THR A 354 -10.09 15.03 12.87
CA THR A 354 -11.22 15.95 12.78
C THR A 354 -12.40 15.31 13.51
N TRP A 355 -12.92 15.97 14.55
CA TRP A 355 -14.07 15.50 15.34
C TRP A 355 -15.38 15.51 14.56
#